data_AF-A0A8T6RTE9-F1
#
_entry.id   AF-A0A8T6RTE9-F1
#
_cell.length_a   1.000
_cell.length_b   1.000
_cell.length_c   1.000
_cell.angle_alpha   90.00
_cell.angle_beta   90.00
_cell.angle_gamma   90.00
#
_symmetry.space_group_name_H-M   'P 1'
#
loop_
_entity.id
_entity.type
_entity.pdbx_description
1 polymer ?
#
loop_
_entity_poly.entity_id
_entity_poly.type
_entity_poly.pdbx_seq_one_letter_code
_entity_poly.pdbx_strand_id
1 'polypeptide(L)'
;FSQWEVPDLSQMSFEEFVSEFFGIELVEHQHRIAAALEDPLAKLVLVLGHPESGKSTMISLWYPVYSFCKDVDHRIALVTKSGTKAQDLLTRIKRYLTEEHLYDDAPQNLIQVFNGFKPMHGDMDWNQDQIYIKHRRSGERDPTVQALGIGKQIYGARLDKLILDDALVQDNQLTELTRERIDNWFDNEARSRAQRGQTVVNGTRLLPPDLYGQWKKAWAGMRTFRSVIVPAILNEYTDD
;
A
#
# COMPACT_ATOMS: atom_id res chain seq x y z
N PHE A 1 -5.75 -23.75 -23.20
CA PHE A 1 -5.65 -22.70 -22.17
C PHE A 1 -6.75 -21.70 -22.46
N SER A 2 -7.80 -21.62 -21.64
CA SER A 2 -8.79 -20.54 -21.81
C SER A 2 -8.08 -19.21 -21.53
N GLN A 3 -8.33 -18.19 -22.33
CA GLN A 3 -7.89 -16.83 -21.99
C GLN A 3 -8.52 -16.47 -20.64
N TRP A 4 -7.71 -15.90 -19.76
CA TRP A 4 -8.20 -15.34 -18.50
C TRP A 4 -8.92 -14.04 -18.85
N GLU A 5 -10.23 -14.15 -19.03
CA GLU A 5 -11.12 -13.00 -19.23
C GLU A 5 -11.47 -12.43 -17.87
N VAL A 6 -11.01 -11.20 -17.62
CA VAL A 6 -11.31 -10.43 -16.41
C VAL A 6 -12.05 -9.16 -16.81
N PRO A 7 -12.92 -8.62 -15.94
CA PRO A 7 -13.56 -7.35 -16.22
C PRO A 7 -12.52 -6.24 -16.35
N ASP A 8 -12.78 -5.32 -17.29
CA ASP A 8 -11.99 -4.11 -17.41
C ASP A 8 -12.39 -3.12 -16.31
N LEU A 9 -11.56 -3.00 -15.28
CA LEU A 9 -11.73 -2.03 -14.19
C LEU A 9 -10.99 -0.71 -14.44
N SER A 10 -10.58 -0.41 -15.68
CA SER A 10 -9.81 0.81 -15.99
C SER A 10 -10.51 2.10 -15.55
N GLN A 11 -11.85 2.15 -15.67
CA GLN A 11 -12.68 3.30 -15.30
C GLN A 11 -13.20 3.26 -13.86
N MET A 12 -13.07 2.13 -13.15
CA MET A 12 -13.49 2.02 -11.76
C MET A 12 -12.49 2.77 -10.88
N SER A 13 -13.00 3.66 -10.03
CA SER A 13 -12.24 4.35 -8.98
C SER A 13 -11.95 3.42 -7.80
N PHE A 14 -11.01 3.82 -6.95
CA PHE A 14 -10.67 3.09 -5.74
C PHE A 14 -11.83 3.08 -4.76
N GLU A 15 -12.59 4.17 -4.67
CA GLU A 15 -13.76 4.24 -3.79
C GLU A 15 -14.87 3.28 -4.24
N GLU A 16 -15.19 3.28 -5.54
CA GLU A 16 -16.15 2.33 -6.13
C GLU A 16 -15.67 0.90 -5.92
N PHE A 17 -14.38 0.62 -6.13
CA PHE A 17 -13.82 -0.71 -5.87
C PHE A 17 -14.02 -1.16 -4.42
N VAL A 18 -13.82 -0.27 -3.46
CA VAL A 18 -14.01 -0.59 -2.04
C VAL A 18 -15.48 -0.84 -1.72
N SER A 19 -16.39 -0.06 -2.30
CA SER A 19 -17.83 -0.27 -2.14
C SER A 19 -18.27 -1.61 -2.75
N GLU A 20 -17.87 -1.89 -3.99
CA GLU A 20 -18.31 -3.08 -4.74
C GLU A 20 -17.71 -4.39 -4.23
N PHE A 21 -16.42 -4.39 -3.87
CA PHE A 21 -15.71 -5.61 -3.50
C PHE A 21 -15.40 -5.72 -2.01
N PHE A 22 -15.58 -4.69 -1.19
CA PHE A 22 -15.46 -4.86 0.26
C PHE A 22 -16.77 -4.54 1.00
N GLY A 23 -17.80 -4.05 0.30
CA GLY A 23 -19.09 -3.71 0.91
C GLY A 23 -18.99 -2.55 1.91
N ILE A 24 -17.96 -1.70 1.79
CA ILE A 24 -17.70 -0.62 2.73
C ILE A 24 -17.95 0.73 2.07
N GLU A 25 -18.79 1.56 2.68
CA GLU A 25 -18.85 2.99 2.39
C GLU A 25 -17.74 3.72 3.16
N LEU A 26 -16.98 4.54 2.44
CA LEU A 26 -15.89 5.31 3.02
C LEU A 26 -16.43 6.46 3.87
N VAL A 27 -15.69 6.81 4.93
CA VAL A 27 -15.96 8.03 5.72
C VAL A 27 -15.13 9.21 5.20
N GLU A 28 -15.43 10.43 5.66
CA GLU A 28 -14.86 11.68 5.13
C GLU A 28 -13.32 11.66 4.96
N HIS A 29 -12.57 11.23 5.98
CA HIS A 29 -11.11 11.20 5.87
C HIS A 29 -10.61 10.11 4.93
N GLN A 30 -11.36 9.04 4.76
CA GLN A 30 -11.04 7.95 3.84
C GLN A 30 -11.24 8.39 2.39
N HIS A 31 -12.27 9.18 2.09
CA HIS A 31 -12.41 9.81 0.77
C HIS A 31 -11.20 10.69 0.41
N ARG A 32 -10.70 11.47 1.38
CA ARG A 32 -9.47 12.27 1.18
C ARG A 32 -8.24 11.39 0.91
N ILE A 33 -8.14 10.24 1.56
CA ILE A 33 -7.07 9.26 1.31
C ILE A 33 -7.20 8.70 -0.12
N ALA A 34 -8.38 8.23 -0.51
CA ALA A 34 -8.62 7.67 -1.83
C ALA A 34 -8.31 8.68 -2.94
N ALA A 35 -8.83 9.91 -2.84
CA ALA A 35 -8.53 10.99 -3.78
C ALA A 35 -7.02 11.30 -3.90
N ALA A 36 -6.27 11.26 -2.79
CA ALA A 36 -4.83 11.47 -2.81
C ALA A 36 -4.06 10.31 -3.45
N LEU A 37 -4.52 9.06 -3.28
CA LEU A 37 -3.92 7.87 -3.88
C LEU A 37 -4.16 7.83 -5.40
N GLU A 38 -5.35 8.24 -5.86
CA GLU A 38 -5.74 8.20 -7.27
C GLU A 38 -5.41 9.45 -8.07
N ASP A 39 -4.91 10.51 -7.44
CA ASP A 39 -4.49 11.71 -8.16
C ASP A 39 -3.38 11.36 -9.17
N PRO A 40 -3.60 11.60 -10.48
CA PRO A 40 -2.68 11.15 -11.54
C PRO A 40 -1.33 11.86 -11.52
N LEU A 41 -1.20 12.98 -10.80
CA LEU A 41 0.05 13.68 -10.59
C LEU A 41 0.78 13.22 -9.33
N ALA A 42 0.10 12.53 -8.40
CA ALA A 42 0.64 12.16 -7.11
C ALA A 42 1.67 11.02 -7.22
N LYS A 43 2.95 11.39 -7.17
CA LYS A 43 4.07 10.45 -7.05
C LYS A 43 4.55 10.27 -5.61
N LEU A 44 4.24 11.23 -4.75
CA LEU A 44 4.55 11.20 -3.32
C LEU A 44 3.25 11.43 -2.57
N VAL A 45 2.82 10.47 -1.77
CA VAL A 45 1.62 10.57 -0.94
C VAL A 45 2.03 10.34 0.50
N LEU A 46 1.70 11.28 1.39
CA LEU A 46 1.93 11.15 2.82
C LEU A 46 0.59 11.14 3.55
N VAL A 47 0.24 10.01 4.17
CA VAL A 47 -0.95 9.88 5.00
C VAL A 47 -0.53 9.74 6.45
N LEU A 48 -0.98 10.70 7.27
CA LEU A 48 -0.72 10.73 8.70
C LEU A 48 -2.03 10.63 9.45
N GLY A 49 -2.17 9.63 10.31
CA GLY A 49 -3.38 9.44 11.11
C GLY A 49 -3.10 8.71 12.40
N HIS A 50 -4.02 8.83 13.37
CA HIS A 50 -3.94 8.08 14.61
C HIS A 50 -4.05 6.56 14.35
N PRO A 51 -3.58 5.70 15.28
CA PRO A 51 -3.86 4.27 15.23
C PRO A 51 -5.37 4.03 15.11
N GLU A 52 -5.78 2.98 14.40
CA GLU A 52 -7.21 2.61 14.21
C GLU A 52 -8.02 3.54 13.29
N SER A 53 -7.42 4.58 12.69
CA SER A 53 -8.08 5.43 11.67
C SER A 53 -8.44 4.73 10.34
N GLY A 54 -8.19 3.42 10.22
CA GLY A 54 -8.40 2.63 8.99
C GLY A 54 -7.35 2.84 7.89
N LYS A 55 -6.37 3.72 8.09
CA LYS A 55 -5.34 4.11 7.10
C LYS A 55 -4.56 2.92 6.50
N SER A 56 -4.10 1.98 7.33
CA SER A 56 -3.34 0.81 6.86
C SER A 56 -4.21 -0.18 6.09
N THR A 57 -5.50 -0.29 6.41
CA THR A 57 -6.44 -1.12 5.66
C THR A 57 -6.60 -0.58 4.24
N MET A 58 -6.84 0.72 4.09
CA MET A 58 -6.95 1.34 2.76
C MET A 58 -5.64 1.25 1.97
N ILE A 59 -4.54 1.70 2.56
CA ILE A 59 -3.29 1.95 1.82
C ILE A 59 -2.50 0.66 1.59
N SER A 60 -2.47 -0.23 2.57
CA SER A 60 -1.54 -1.36 2.58
C SER A 60 -2.22 -2.69 2.30
N LEU A 61 -3.55 -2.72 2.16
CA LEU A 61 -4.31 -3.93 1.80
C LEU A 61 -5.19 -3.68 0.58
N TRP A 62 -6.18 -2.79 0.69
CA TRP A 62 -7.18 -2.58 -0.37
C TRP A 62 -6.57 -1.94 -1.61
N TYR A 63 -5.72 -0.94 -1.47
CA TYR A 63 -5.10 -0.26 -2.62
C TYR A 63 -4.13 -1.16 -3.42
N PRO A 64 -3.32 -2.05 -2.80
CA PRO A 64 -2.63 -3.12 -3.51
C PRO A 64 -3.58 -4.03 -4.28
N VAL A 65 -4.63 -4.55 -3.63
CA VAL A 65 -5.59 -5.46 -4.28
C VAL A 65 -6.26 -4.78 -5.47
N TYR A 66 -6.72 -3.54 -5.31
CA TYR A 66 -7.25 -2.69 -6.39
C TYR A 66 -6.24 -2.54 -7.54
N SER A 67 -4.97 -2.26 -7.23
CA SER A 67 -3.92 -2.11 -8.25
C SER A 67 -3.75 -3.37 -9.09
N PHE A 68 -3.79 -4.57 -8.47
CA PHE A 68 -3.66 -5.84 -9.19
C PHE A 68 -4.89 -6.16 -10.04
N CYS A 69 -6.08 -5.77 -9.59
CA CYS A 69 -7.31 -5.97 -10.34
C CYS A 69 -7.36 -5.08 -11.59
N LYS A 70 -6.72 -3.91 -11.56
CA LYS A 70 -6.59 -3.03 -12.74
C LYS A 70 -5.45 -3.43 -13.66
N ASP A 71 -4.32 -3.86 -13.10
CA ASP A 71 -3.18 -4.34 -13.87
C ASP A 71 -2.37 -5.34 -13.04
N VAL A 72 -2.41 -6.60 -13.47
CA VAL A 72 -1.72 -7.73 -12.83
C VAL A 72 -0.20 -7.66 -12.91
N ASP A 73 0.36 -6.81 -13.77
CA ASP A 73 1.80 -6.62 -13.90
C ASP A 73 2.38 -5.62 -12.90
N HIS A 74 1.53 -4.94 -12.11
CA HIS A 74 1.95 -4.04 -11.04
C HIS A 74 2.94 -4.71 -10.09
N ARG A 75 4.01 -3.98 -9.76
CA ARG A 75 5.02 -4.37 -8.77
C ARG A 75 4.97 -3.44 -7.57
N ILE A 76 4.72 -4.02 -6.40
CA ILE A 76 4.56 -3.31 -5.14
C ILE A 76 5.58 -3.78 -4.12
N ALA A 77 6.25 -2.84 -3.44
CA ALA A 77 7.00 -3.13 -2.23
C ALA A 77 6.24 -2.59 -1.00
N LEU A 78 5.95 -3.49 -0.05
CA LEU A 78 5.35 -3.19 1.24
C LEU A 78 6.45 -3.19 2.30
N VAL A 79 6.77 -2.00 2.80
CA VAL A 79 7.79 -1.77 3.82
C VAL A 79 7.10 -1.45 5.13
N THR A 80 7.43 -2.19 6.19
CA THR A 80 6.99 -1.85 7.55
C THR A 80 8.18 -1.76 8.51
N LYS A 81 7.93 -1.52 9.79
CA LYS A 81 9.00 -1.48 10.80
C LYS A 81 9.82 -2.76 10.89
N SER A 82 9.25 -3.92 10.53
CA SER A 82 9.92 -5.22 10.59
C SER A 82 9.45 -6.17 9.50
N GLY A 83 10.27 -7.18 9.17
CA GLY A 83 9.89 -8.21 8.20
C GLY A 83 8.60 -8.92 8.59
N THR A 84 8.47 -9.33 9.87
CA THR A 84 7.27 -10.01 10.38
C THR A 84 5.99 -9.19 10.19
N LYS A 85 6.03 -7.87 10.46
CA LYS A 85 4.85 -7.03 10.26
C LYS A 85 4.50 -6.84 8.78
N ALA A 86 5.51 -6.82 7.91
CA ALA A 86 5.29 -6.81 6.47
C ALA A 86 4.68 -8.14 5.98
N GLN A 87 5.17 -9.27 6.50
CA GLN A 87 4.63 -10.61 6.23
C GLN A 87 3.18 -10.75 6.71
N ASP A 88 2.81 -10.14 7.85
CA ASP A 88 1.43 -10.10 8.33
C ASP A 88 0.51 -9.40 7.30
N LEU A 89 0.92 -8.23 6.78
CA LEU A 89 0.17 -7.50 5.75
C LEU A 89 0.09 -8.29 4.45
N LEU A 90 1.19 -8.87 3.98
CA LEU A 90 1.19 -9.68 2.78
C LEU A 90 0.30 -10.92 2.93
N THR A 91 0.29 -11.54 4.11
CA THR A 91 -0.61 -12.65 4.39
C THR A 91 -2.07 -12.23 4.26
N ARG A 92 -2.45 -11.05 4.76
CA ARG A 92 -3.80 -10.51 4.59
C ARG A 92 -4.14 -10.22 3.13
N ILE A 93 -3.20 -9.67 2.34
CA ILE A 93 -3.38 -9.51 0.89
C ILE A 93 -3.62 -10.86 0.21
N LYS A 94 -2.84 -11.90 0.56
CA LYS A 94 -3.06 -13.23 0.01
C LYS A 94 -4.47 -13.73 0.27
N ARG A 95 -4.99 -13.52 1.49
CA ARG A 95 -6.36 -13.90 1.85
C ARG A 95 -7.38 -13.18 0.98
N TYR A 96 -7.28 -11.85 0.80
CA TYR A 96 -8.14 -11.11 -0.14
C TYR A 96 -8.07 -11.66 -1.57
N LEU A 97 -6.91 -12.13 -2.02
CA LEU A 97 -6.73 -12.68 -3.36
C LEU A 97 -7.12 -14.16 -3.51
N THR A 98 -7.51 -14.86 -2.43
CA THR A 98 -7.80 -16.31 -2.49
C THR A 98 -9.04 -16.78 -1.73
N GLU A 99 -9.54 -16.03 -0.76
CA GLU A 99 -10.62 -16.45 0.13
C GLU A 99 -11.95 -15.82 -0.27
N GLU A 100 -12.81 -16.63 -0.88
CA GLU A 100 -14.13 -16.22 -1.39
C GLU A 100 -15.07 -15.69 -0.29
N HIS A 101 -15.02 -16.29 0.90
CA HIS A 101 -15.88 -15.93 2.04
C HIS A 101 -15.64 -14.52 2.60
N LEU A 102 -14.52 -13.87 2.25
CA LEU A 102 -14.27 -12.47 2.64
C LEU A 102 -15.18 -11.47 1.92
N TYR A 103 -15.93 -11.95 0.94
CA TYR A 103 -16.76 -11.17 0.04
C TYR A 103 -18.26 -11.54 0.13
N ASP A 104 -18.66 -12.38 1.08
CA ASP A 104 -20.04 -12.89 1.19
C ASP A 104 -21.07 -11.77 1.42
N ASP A 105 -20.64 -10.69 2.10
CA ASP A 105 -21.47 -9.51 2.38
C ASP A 105 -21.23 -8.34 1.39
N ALA A 106 -20.35 -8.52 0.40
CA ALA A 106 -20.04 -7.49 -0.59
C ALA A 106 -20.99 -7.59 -1.82
N PRO A 107 -21.26 -6.47 -2.52
CA PRO A 107 -22.03 -6.50 -3.78
C PRO A 107 -21.47 -7.46 -4.84
N GLN A 108 -20.15 -7.60 -4.90
CA GLN A 108 -19.46 -8.49 -5.82
C GLN A 108 -18.41 -9.36 -5.11
N ASN A 109 -18.32 -10.61 -5.54
CA ASN A 109 -17.29 -11.53 -5.08
C ASN A 109 -16.04 -11.47 -5.96
N LEU A 110 -14.97 -10.87 -5.43
CA LEU A 110 -13.72 -10.65 -6.15
C LEU A 110 -13.10 -11.95 -6.69
N ILE A 111 -13.18 -13.05 -5.94
CA ILE A 111 -12.60 -14.34 -6.34
C ILE A 111 -13.36 -14.93 -7.52
N GLN A 112 -14.69 -14.88 -7.47
CA GLN A 112 -15.54 -15.36 -8.56
C GLN A 112 -15.37 -14.52 -9.83
N VAL A 113 -15.38 -13.20 -9.69
CA VAL A 113 -15.27 -12.25 -10.81
C VAL A 113 -13.94 -12.38 -11.56
N PHE A 114 -12.84 -12.57 -10.83
CA PHE A 114 -11.51 -12.69 -11.41
C PHE A 114 -11.06 -14.14 -11.62
N ASN A 115 -11.90 -15.13 -11.31
CA ASN A 115 -11.58 -16.56 -11.44
C ASN A 115 -10.24 -16.95 -10.77
N GLY A 116 -9.98 -16.37 -9.61
CA GLY A 116 -8.81 -16.63 -8.76
C GLY A 116 -7.47 -16.03 -9.25
N PHE A 117 -6.61 -15.67 -8.30
CA PHE A 117 -5.31 -15.00 -8.57
C PHE A 117 -4.09 -15.91 -8.40
N LYS A 118 -4.25 -17.01 -7.65
CA LYS A 118 -3.15 -17.91 -7.27
C LYS A 118 -2.76 -18.84 -8.43
N PRO A 119 -1.45 -19.08 -8.67
CA PRO A 119 -0.99 -20.09 -9.62
C PRO A 119 -1.52 -21.50 -9.30
N MET A 120 -1.84 -22.29 -10.33
CA MET A 120 -2.31 -23.68 -10.23
C MET A 120 -1.17 -24.71 -10.03
N HIS A 121 -0.03 -24.33 -9.43
CA HIS A 121 1.26 -25.07 -9.26
C HIS A 121 2.40 -24.67 -10.25
N GLY A 122 3.64 -24.49 -9.75
CA GLY A 122 4.87 -24.23 -10.52
C GLY A 122 5.94 -23.40 -9.77
N ASP A 123 7.07 -23.07 -10.42
CA ASP A 123 8.25 -22.37 -9.87
C ASP A 123 8.03 -20.93 -9.35
N MET A 124 6.80 -20.40 -9.40
CA MET A 124 6.41 -19.06 -8.93
C MET A 124 5.49 -19.14 -7.71
N ASP A 125 5.91 -19.90 -6.70
CA ASP A 125 5.12 -20.11 -5.50
C ASP A 125 5.10 -18.87 -4.58
N TRP A 126 3.92 -18.59 -4.04
CA TRP A 126 3.70 -17.54 -3.05
C TRP A 126 4.38 -17.95 -1.74
N ASN A 127 5.44 -17.25 -1.36
CA ASN A 127 6.17 -17.48 -0.12
C ASN A 127 5.86 -16.39 0.92
N GLN A 128 6.49 -16.45 2.10
CA GLN A 128 6.19 -15.53 3.20
C GLN A 128 6.44 -14.06 2.86
N ASP A 129 7.44 -13.77 2.02
CA ASP A 129 7.89 -12.42 1.71
C ASP A 129 7.47 -11.94 0.32
N GLN A 130 7.09 -12.84 -0.59
CA GLN A 130 6.83 -12.51 -1.99
C GLN A 130 5.69 -13.33 -2.59
N ILE A 131 4.93 -12.68 -3.49
CA ILE A 131 3.91 -13.33 -4.32
C ILE A 131 4.01 -12.90 -5.78
N TYR A 132 3.54 -13.78 -6.68
CA TYR A 132 3.50 -13.58 -8.13
C TYR A 132 2.09 -13.92 -8.64
N ILE A 133 1.39 -12.97 -9.25
CA ILE A 133 0.03 -13.24 -9.77
C ILE A 133 0.10 -14.10 -11.03
N LYS A 134 -0.79 -15.09 -11.13
CA LYS A 134 -0.81 -16.15 -12.17
C LYS A 134 -0.81 -15.64 -13.62
N HIS A 135 -1.38 -14.46 -13.86
CA HIS A 135 -1.73 -13.99 -15.21
C HIS A 135 -0.92 -12.78 -15.68
N ARG A 136 0.27 -12.58 -15.09
CA ARG A 136 1.21 -11.57 -15.55
C ARG A 136 1.52 -11.71 -17.03
N ARG A 137 1.47 -10.60 -17.74
CA ARG A 137 1.80 -10.52 -19.17
C ARG A 137 3.25 -10.11 -19.36
N SER A 138 3.83 -9.47 -18.35
CA SER A 138 5.24 -9.10 -18.28
C SER A 138 6.15 -10.33 -18.16
N GLY A 139 7.26 -10.32 -18.89
CA GLY A 139 8.36 -11.29 -18.75
C GLY A 139 9.33 -10.97 -17.60
N GLU A 140 9.08 -9.90 -16.84
CA GLU A 140 9.93 -9.48 -15.71
C GLU A 140 9.84 -10.47 -14.54
N ARG A 141 10.99 -10.81 -13.97
CA ARG A 141 11.09 -11.74 -12.83
C ARG A 141 10.83 -11.10 -11.47
N ASP A 142 10.49 -9.82 -11.44
CA ASP A 142 10.21 -9.09 -10.20
C ASP A 142 8.92 -9.62 -9.54
N PRO A 143 8.84 -9.73 -8.21
CA PRO A 143 7.59 -10.12 -7.53
C PRO A 143 6.47 -9.10 -7.74
N THR A 144 5.22 -9.56 -7.81
CA THR A 144 4.02 -8.70 -7.82
C THR A 144 3.95 -7.92 -6.52
N VAL A 145 4.17 -8.61 -5.39
CA VAL A 145 4.33 -7.96 -4.09
C VAL A 145 5.55 -8.54 -3.39
N GLN A 146 6.36 -7.67 -2.82
CA GLN A 146 7.39 -8.02 -1.86
C GLN A 146 7.15 -7.31 -0.53
N ALA A 147 7.29 -8.03 0.57
CA ALA A 147 7.11 -7.56 1.91
C ALA A 147 8.45 -7.58 2.65
N LEU A 148 8.83 -6.44 3.22
CA LEU A 148 10.13 -6.29 3.87
C LEU A 148 10.09 -5.32 5.05
N GLY A 149 11.05 -5.48 5.96
CA GLY A 149 11.32 -4.49 6.99
C GLY A 149 12.10 -3.29 6.43
N ILE A 150 11.91 -2.13 7.05
CA ILE A 150 12.67 -0.92 6.75
C ILE A 150 14.19 -1.16 6.83
N GLY A 151 14.94 -0.56 5.92
CA GLY A 151 16.40 -0.73 5.84
C GLY A 151 16.87 -1.99 5.11
N LYS A 152 15.97 -2.87 4.67
CA LYS A 152 16.31 -4.04 3.85
C LYS A 152 16.41 -3.67 2.37
N GLN A 153 17.15 -4.48 1.62
CA GLN A 153 17.26 -4.35 0.18
C GLN A 153 15.90 -4.61 -0.48
N ILE A 154 15.57 -3.81 -1.50
CA ILE A 154 14.39 -4.03 -2.34
C ILE A 154 14.83 -4.80 -3.59
N TYR A 155 14.13 -5.90 -3.87
CA TYR A 155 14.37 -6.70 -5.06
C TYR A 155 13.68 -6.08 -6.28
N GLY A 156 14.28 -6.29 -7.45
CA GLY A 156 13.72 -5.86 -8.73
C GLY A 156 14.07 -4.42 -9.13
N ALA A 157 14.09 -4.18 -10.45
CA ALA A 157 14.65 -2.94 -10.99
C ALA A 157 13.68 -1.76 -10.92
N ARG A 158 12.36 -2.02 -10.91
CA ARG A 158 11.34 -0.99 -10.98
C ARG A 158 10.08 -1.39 -10.22
N LEU A 159 9.63 -0.49 -9.34
CA LEU A 159 8.35 -0.56 -8.67
C LEU A 159 7.37 0.40 -9.29
N ASP A 160 6.12 -0.04 -9.37
CA ASP A 160 4.99 0.81 -9.71
C ASP A 160 4.45 1.48 -8.44
N LYS A 161 4.54 0.81 -7.28
CA LYS A 161 4.25 1.39 -5.97
C LYS A 161 5.26 0.98 -4.89
N LEU A 162 5.69 1.95 -4.09
CA LEU A 162 6.43 1.75 -2.85
C LEU A 162 5.55 2.23 -1.70
N ILE A 163 5.19 1.35 -0.77
CA ILE A 163 4.30 1.66 0.34
C ILE A 163 5.06 1.45 1.64
N LEU A 164 5.21 2.50 2.45
CA LEU A 164 5.75 2.43 3.80
C LEU A 164 4.57 2.50 4.78
N ASP A 165 4.31 1.44 5.53
CA ASP A 165 3.21 1.34 6.50
C ASP A 165 3.75 1.27 7.93
N ASP A 166 3.54 2.35 8.70
CA ASP A 166 4.00 2.50 10.09
C ASP A 166 5.47 2.03 10.25
N ALA A 167 6.31 2.38 9.27
CA ALA A 167 7.69 1.91 9.14
C ALA A 167 8.66 2.69 10.05
N LEU A 168 8.31 3.94 10.35
CA LEU A 168 9.03 4.77 11.32
C LEU A 168 8.49 4.45 12.72
N VAL A 169 9.40 4.18 13.65
CA VAL A 169 9.12 3.88 15.05
C VAL A 169 10.04 4.70 15.94
N GLN A 170 9.69 4.85 17.22
CA GLN A 170 10.45 5.69 18.14
C GLN A 170 11.96 5.39 18.11
N ASP A 171 12.34 4.11 18.12
CA ASP A 171 13.74 3.68 18.13
C ASP A 171 14.54 4.16 16.92
N ASN A 172 13.94 4.17 15.71
CA ASN A 172 14.62 4.61 14.50
C ASN A 172 14.46 6.12 14.23
N GLN A 173 13.60 6.81 14.99
CA GLN A 173 13.36 8.25 14.89
C GLN A 173 13.98 9.08 16.02
N LEU A 174 14.53 8.46 17.05
CA LEU A 174 15.00 9.16 18.26
C LEU A 174 16.22 10.05 18.00
N THR A 175 17.26 9.51 17.37
CA THR A 175 18.53 10.23 17.14
C THR A 175 18.62 10.76 15.71
N GLU A 176 19.41 11.81 15.51
CA GLU A 176 19.71 12.34 14.17
C GLU A 176 20.38 11.28 13.29
N LEU A 177 21.42 10.61 13.82
CA LEU A 177 22.13 9.55 13.11
C LEU A 177 21.21 8.41 12.62
N THR A 178 20.24 7.99 13.44
CA THR A 178 19.28 6.95 13.04
C THR A 178 18.32 7.45 11.97
N ARG A 179 17.86 8.72 12.07
CA ARG A 179 17.01 9.33 11.04
C ARG A 179 17.76 9.46 9.72
N GLU A 180 18.98 9.98 9.72
CA GLU A 180 19.82 10.09 8.51
C GLU A 180 20.06 8.75 7.84
N ARG A 181 20.27 7.67 8.62
CA ARG A 181 20.42 6.32 8.04
C ARG A 181 19.16 5.85 7.33
N ILE A 182 17.99 6.07 7.94
CA ILE A 182 16.71 5.71 7.32
C ILE A 182 16.41 6.58 6.11
N ASP A 183 16.71 7.88 6.17
CA ASP A 183 16.52 8.82 5.07
C ASP A 183 17.41 8.47 3.86
N ASN A 184 18.70 8.20 4.12
CA ASN A 184 19.62 7.74 3.10
C ASN A 184 19.19 6.42 2.46
N TRP A 185 18.71 5.46 3.25
CA TRP A 185 18.14 4.22 2.72
C TRP A 185 16.87 4.50 1.89
N PHE A 186 16.00 5.38 2.38
CA PHE A 186 14.77 5.72 1.70
C PHE A 186 15.03 6.33 0.33
N ASP A 187 15.91 7.33 0.21
CA ASP A 187 16.17 7.98 -1.07
C ASP A 187 16.99 7.11 -2.04
N ASN A 188 18.04 6.45 -1.55
CA ASN A 188 19.01 5.75 -2.40
C ASN A 188 18.60 4.30 -2.74
N GLU A 189 18.00 3.58 -1.80
CA GLU A 189 17.60 2.17 -2.02
C GLU A 189 16.12 2.04 -2.35
N ALA A 190 15.23 2.65 -1.55
CA ALA A 190 13.80 2.39 -1.69
C ALA A 190 13.16 3.19 -2.82
N ARG A 191 13.19 4.52 -2.71
CA ARG A 191 12.55 5.46 -3.63
C ARG A 191 13.19 5.45 -5.01
N SER A 192 14.47 5.12 -5.11
CA SER A 192 15.16 4.94 -6.40
C SER A 192 14.49 3.88 -7.29
N ARG A 193 13.87 2.84 -6.69
CA ARG A 193 13.09 1.83 -7.43
C ARG A 193 11.73 2.32 -7.90
N ALA A 194 11.17 3.33 -7.24
CA ALA A 194 9.83 3.86 -7.50
C ALA A 194 9.82 5.25 -8.16
N GLN A 195 10.93 5.71 -8.76
CA GLN A 195 11.04 7.05 -9.38
C GLN A 195 9.96 7.35 -10.44
N ARG A 196 9.54 6.31 -11.17
CA ARG A 196 8.47 6.38 -12.19
C ARG A 196 7.11 5.93 -11.66
N GLY A 197 7.07 5.36 -10.46
CA GLY A 197 5.86 4.91 -9.78
C GLY A 197 5.40 5.92 -8.72
N GLN A 198 4.58 5.43 -7.80
CA GLN A 198 4.08 6.19 -6.65
C GLN A 198 4.73 5.69 -5.36
N THR A 199 5.21 6.61 -4.53
CA THR A 199 5.63 6.32 -3.16
C THR A 199 4.57 6.81 -2.19
N VAL A 200 4.02 5.91 -1.40
CA VAL A 200 3.02 6.19 -0.36
C VAL A 200 3.66 5.94 0.99
N VAL A 201 3.69 6.96 1.84
CA VAL A 201 4.15 6.87 3.21
C VAL A 201 2.93 7.03 4.11
N ASN A 202 2.60 5.97 4.84
CA ASN A 202 1.51 5.92 5.79
C ASN A 202 2.07 5.75 7.20
N GLY A 203 1.61 6.55 8.15
CA GLY A 203 1.90 6.26 9.55
C GLY A 203 1.36 7.25 10.56
N THR A 204 1.84 7.09 11.79
CA THR A 204 1.47 7.92 12.94
C THR A 204 2.65 8.83 13.31
N ARG A 205 2.41 10.13 13.50
CA ARG A 205 3.47 11.05 13.97
C ARG A 205 3.99 10.62 15.34
N LEU A 206 5.30 10.67 15.52
CA LEU A 206 5.99 10.16 16.71
C LEU A 206 6.61 11.29 17.52
N LEU A 207 7.41 12.13 16.85
CA LEU A 207 8.22 13.18 17.46
C LEU A 207 8.22 14.39 16.53
N PRO A 208 8.35 15.64 17.05
CA PRO A 208 8.44 16.81 16.19
C PRO A 208 9.51 16.71 15.07
N PRO A 209 10.74 16.18 15.32
CA PRO A 209 11.76 16.02 14.28
C PRO A 209 11.73 14.67 13.53
N ASP A 210 10.67 13.86 13.65
CA ASP A 210 10.57 12.60 12.92
C ASP A 210 10.64 12.79 11.39
N LEU A 211 11.03 11.73 10.67
CA LEU A 211 11.15 11.81 9.22
C LEU A 211 9.81 12.07 8.52
N TYR A 212 8.67 11.70 9.12
CA TYR A 212 7.36 12.11 8.59
C TYR A 212 7.27 13.64 8.46
N GLY A 213 7.67 14.37 9.51
CA GLY A 213 7.72 15.84 9.48
C GLY A 213 8.74 16.38 8.50
N GLN A 214 9.94 15.78 8.45
CA GLN A 214 11.01 16.21 7.55
C GLN A 214 10.64 16.02 6.08
N TRP A 215 10.13 14.84 5.71
CA TRP A 215 9.65 14.53 4.37
C TRP A 215 8.48 15.41 3.96
N LYS A 216 7.50 15.63 4.84
CA LYS A 216 6.40 16.56 4.58
C LYS A 216 6.92 17.95 4.21
N LYS A 217 7.91 18.46 4.94
CA LYS A 217 8.52 19.76 4.68
C LYS A 217 9.34 19.76 3.39
N ALA A 218 10.14 18.72 3.16
CA ALA A 218 11.00 18.60 1.98
C ALA A 218 10.18 18.50 0.68
N TRP A 219 9.04 17.83 0.73
CA TRP A 219 8.15 17.64 -0.43
C TRP A 219 7.14 18.78 -0.60
N ALA A 220 7.06 19.71 0.35
CA ALA A 220 6.18 20.86 0.28
C ALA A 220 6.51 21.71 -0.97
N GLY A 221 5.48 21.98 -1.78
CA GLY A 221 5.62 22.73 -3.04
C GLY A 221 5.87 21.87 -4.28
N MET A 222 6.16 20.57 -4.13
CA MET A 222 6.22 19.66 -5.28
C MET A 222 4.81 19.43 -5.84
N ARG A 223 4.60 19.69 -7.14
CA ARG A 223 3.31 19.43 -7.81
C ARG A 223 2.85 17.97 -7.67
N THR A 224 3.80 17.05 -7.51
CA THR A 224 3.56 15.61 -7.40
C THR A 224 3.33 15.13 -5.97
N PHE A 225 3.30 16.02 -4.98
CA PHE A 225 3.11 15.68 -3.57
C PHE A 225 1.67 15.88 -3.13
N ARG A 226 1.11 14.90 -2.42
CA ARG A 226 -0.17 14.99 -1.70
C ARG A 226 0.04 14.59 -0.25
N SER A 227 -0.63 15.28 0.66
CA SER A 227 -0.64 14.93 2.07
C SER A 227 -2.05 14.90 2.63
N VAL A 228 -2.38 13.85 3.37
CA VAL A 228 -3.65 13.73 4.10
C VAL A 228 -3.33 13.58 5.58
N ILE A 229 -3.95 14.42 6.41
CA ILE A 229 -3.84 14.36 7.86
C ILE A 229 -5.21 14.03 8.40
N VAL A 230 -5.29 12.91 9.12
CA VAL A 230 -6.45 12.45 9.87
C VAL A 230 -6.22 12.89 11.32
N PRO A 231 -6.93 13.93 11.80
CA PRO A 231 -6.80 14.34 13.19
C PRO A 231 -7.27 13.22 14.12
N ALA A 232 -6.68 13.11 15.31
CA ALA A 232 -7.32 12.35 16.37
C ALA A 232 -8.60 13.09 16.75
N ILE A 233 -9.74 12.41 16.78
CA ILE A 233 -10.95 12.97 17.36
C ILE A 233 -10.65 13.19 18.84
N LEU A 234 -10.63 14.45 19.29
CA LEU A 234 -10.41 14.82 20.70
C LEU A 234 -11.72 14.97 21.48
N ASN A 235 -12.88 14.74 20.86
CA ASN A 235 -14.18 15.04 21.47
C ASN A 235 -15.08 13.80 21.52
N GLU A 236 -14.91 13.01 22.57
CA GLU A 236 -16.02 12.36 23.26
C GLU A 236 -15.75 12.57 24.77
N TYR A 237 -16.70 13.18 25.49
CA TYR A 237 -16.67 13.56 26.92
C TYR A 237 -16.01 14.89 27.33
N THR A 238 -16.47 16.00 26.76
CA THR A 238 -16.83 17.17 27.57
C THR A 238 -17.98 17.87 26.86
N ASP A 239 -19.22 17.55 27.26
CA ASP A 239 -20.29 18.51 27.50
C ASP A 239 -21.48 17.73 28.09
N ASP A 240 -21.78 18.09 29.35
CA ASP A 240 -22.91 17.79 30.25
C ASP A 240 -23.16 16.37 30.79
#